data_AF-A0A5C3KDA8-F1
#
_entry.id   AF-A0A5C3KDA8-F1
#
_cell.length_a   1.000
_cell.length_b   1.000
_cell.length_c   1.000
_cell.angle_alpha   90.00
_cell.angle_beta   90.00
_cell.angle_gamma   90.00
#
_symmetry.space_group_name_H-M   'P 1'
#
loop_
_entity.id
_entity.type
_entity.pdbx_description
1 polymer ?
#
loop_
_entity_poly.entity_id
_entity_poly.type
_entity_poly.pdbx_seq_one_letter_code
_entity_poly.pdbx_strand_id
1 'polypeptide(L)'
;EYGIYEAELIAQILGLRLLQGERGVQTVSIAVDSRSTLEAFDRTTTGTGEYLLEVVREECASAVRKAHHRLDIELRWVPGHEGVAGNERVDGEAKKAAEGTQVHRWVAKRVGEPMPVSKSAVRADNRERMKEWLR
;
A
#
# COMPACT_ATOMS: atom_id res chain seq x y z
N GLU A 1 11.73 6.38 7.59
CA GLU A 1 10.46 7.05 7.22
C GLU A 1 10.02 6.61 5.84
N TYR A 2 8.72 6.37 5.64
CA TYR A 2 8.14 6.11 4.31
C TYR A 2 7.77 7.45 3.67
N GLY A 3 8.11 7.64 2.39
CA GLY A 3 7.55 8.76 1.64
C GLY A 3 6.05 8.59 1.43
N ILE A 4 5.31 9.69 1.20
CA ILE A 4 3.85 9.66 0.97
C ILE A 4 3.48 8.64 -0.12
N TYR A 5 4.19 8.67 -1.26
CA TYR A 5 4.01 7.72 -2.36
C TYR A 5 4.17 6.26 -1.95
N GLU A 6 5.13 5.95 -1.08
CA GLU A 6 5.39 4.57 -0.64
C GLU A 6 4.37 4.11 0.39
N ALA A 7 3.94 5.01 1.28
CA ALA A 7 2.88 4.75 2.24
C ALA A 7 1.55 4.41 1.52
N GLU A 8 1.24 5.13 0.44
CA GLU A 8 0.06 4.87 -0.39
C GLU A 8 0.13 3.53 -1.12
N LEU A 9 1.30 3.15 -1.66
CA LEU A 9 1.48 1.82 -2.27
C LEU A 9 1.37 0.70 -1.22
N ILE A 10 1.91 0.90 -0.03
CA ILE A 10 1.79 -0.05 1.08
C ILE A 10 0.33 -0.20 1.50
N ALA A 11 -0.45 0.89 1.60
CA ALA A 11 -1.87 0.84 1.89
C ALA A 11 -2.65 -0.02 0.88
N GLN A 12 -2.29 0.06 -0.39
CA GLN A 12 -2.87 -0.77 -1.46
C GLN A 12 -2.50 -2.25 -1.31
N ILE A 13 -1.23 -2.58 -1.02
CA ILE A 13 -0.78 -3.95 -0.72
C ILE A 13 -1.59 -4.53 0.45
N LEU A 14 -1.79 -3.74 1.51
CA LEU A 14 -2.60 -4.14 2.66
C LEU A 14 -4.03 -4.48 2.25
N GLY A 15 -4.69 -3.59 1.49
CA GLY A 15 -6.04 -3.83 0.98
C GLY A 15 -6.17 -5.14 0.18
N LEU A 16 -5.19 -5.43 -0.69
CA LEU A 16 -5.17 -6.64 -1.50
C LEU A 16 -4.91 -7.91 -0.68
N ARG A 17 -4.03 -7.85 0.31
CA ARG A 17 -3.79 -8.99 1.22
C ARG A 17 -5.02 -9.31 2.06
N LEU A 18 -5.76 -8.29 2.50
CA LEU A 18 -7.03 -8.50 3.18
C LEU A 18 -8.01 -9.21 2.25
N LEU A 19 -8.11 -8.79 0.99
CA LEU A 19 -8.95 -9.43 -0.01
C LEU A 19 -8.58 -10.90 -0.25
N GLN A 20 -7.29 -11.25 -0.28
CA GLN A 20 -6.85 -12.64 -0.40
C GLN A 20 -7.35 -13.55 0.73
N GLY A 21 -7.63 -12.99 1.91
CA GLY A 21 -8.17 -13.71 3.06
C GLY A 21 -9.68 -13.87 3.05
N GLU A 22 -10.38 -13.10 2.21
CA GLU A 22 -11.84 -13.12 2.11
C GLU A 22 -12.31 -14.12 1.03
N ARG A 23 -13.41 -14.82 1.30
CA ARG A 23 -13.97 -15.84 0.38
C ARG A 23 -15.37 -15.45 -0.06
N GLY A 24 -15.68 -15.69 -1.32
CA GLY A 24 -17.03 -15.48 -1.88
C GLY A 24 -17.30 -14.04 -2.34
N VAL A 25 -16.27 -13.20 -2.37
CA VAL A 25 -16.34 -11.86 -2.95
C VAL A 25 -16.24 -11.98 -4.48
N GLN A 26 -17.12 -11.29 -5.19
CA GLN A 26 -17.17 -11.28 -6.66
C GLN A 26 -16.77 -9.93 -7.26
N THR A 27 -17.01 -8.84 -6.52
CA THR A 27 -16.68 -7.48 -6.96
C THR A 27 -16.08 -6.71 -5.80
N VAL A 28 -14.99 -6.01 -6.06
CA VAL A 28 -14.29 -5.15 -5.10
C VAL A 28 -14.02 -3.81 -5.75
N SER A 29 -14.33 -2.75 -5.02
CA SER A 29 -13.90 -1.40 -5.38
C SER A 29 -12.88 -0.93 -4.35
N ILE A 30 -11.68 -0.58 -4.81
CA ILE A 30 -10.61 -0.01 -3.99
C ILE A 30 -10.52 1.47 -4.36
N ALA A 31 -10.90 2.33 -3.41
CA ALA A 31 -10.78 3.78 -3.56
C ALA A 31 -9.35 4.23 -3.22
N VAL A 32 -8.75 5.04 -4.09
CA VAL A 32 -7.38 5.55 -3.95
C VAL A 32 -7.40 7.05 -4.24
N ASP A 33 -6.84 7.86 -3.36
CA ASP A 33 -6.74 9.31 -3.54
C ASP A 33 -5.46 9.78 -4.24
N SER A 34 -4.47 8.90 -4.29
CA SER A 34 -3.21 9.11 -4.99
C SER A 34 -3.30 8.87 -6.50
N ARG A 35 -3.41 9.96 -7.27
CA ARG A 35 -3.27 9.91 -8.73
C ARG A 35 -1.94 9.30 -9.17
N SER A 36 -0.85 9.60 -8.47
CA SER A 36 0.48 9.09 -8.81
C SER A 36 0.57 7.57 -8.74
N THR A 37 -0.10 6.93 -7.78
CA THR A 37 -0.08 5.46 -7.70
C THR A 37 -0.97 4.83 -8.77
N LEU A 38 -2.12 5.42 -9.08
CA LEU A 38 -2.99 4.98 -10.18
C LEU A 38 -2.28 5.06 -11.53
N GLU A 39 -1.63 6.18 -11.82
CA GLU A 39 -0.83 6.33 -13.04
C GLU A 39 0.34 5.35 -13.12
N ALA A 40 0.91 4.94 -11.98
CA ALA A 40 1.96 3.95 -11.94
C ALA A 40 1.45 2.54 -12.33
N PHE A 41 0.20 2.18 -12.03
CA PHE A 41 -0.38 0.90 -12.48
C PHE A 41 -0.51 0.82 -14.01
N ASP A 42 -0.75 1.94 -14.67
CA ASP A 42 -0.85 1.99 -16.14
C ASP A 42 0.52 1.99 -16.83
N ARG A 43 1.60 2.35 -16.12
CA ARG A 43 2.96 2.38 -16.68
C ARG A 43 3.66 1.02 -16.55
N THR A 44 4.16 0.49 -17.67
CA THR A 44 4.97 -0.75 -17.73
C THR A 44 6.47 -0.47 -17.70
N THR A 45 6.96 0.31 -16.74
CA THR A 45 8.39 0.65 -16.65
C THR A 45 9.11 -0.07 -15.52
N THR A 46 10.38 -0.41 -15.75
CA THR A 46 11.21 -1.24 -14.86
C THR A 46 12.28 -0.39 -14.16
N GLY A 47 11.84 0.67 -13.49
CA GLY A 47 12.73 1.55 -12.73
C GLY A 47 13.12 0.99 -11.36
N THR A 48 14.33 1.31 -10.87
CA THR A 48 14.82 0.87 -9.54
C THR A 48 14.02 1.40 -8.34
N GLY A 49 13.09 2.34 -8.56
CA GLY A 49 12.15 2.87 -7.56
C GLY A 49 10.78 2.19 -7.53
N GLU A 50 10.51 1.22 -8.43
CA GLU A 50 9.17 0.64 -8.61
C GLU A 50 8.98 -0.73 -7.95
N TYR A 51 9.90 -1.15 -7.07
CA TYR A 51 9.80 -2.49 -6.43
C TYR A 51 8.48 -2.67 -5.64
N LEU A 52 7.93 -1.60 -5.02
CA LEU A 52 6.63 -1.66 -4.37
C LEU A 52 5.49 -1.87 -5.35
N LEU A 53 5.58 -1.25 -6.54
CA LEU A 53 4.59 -1.42 -7.60
C LEU A 53 4.56 -2.87 -8.10
N GLU A 54 5.74 -3.48 -8.25
CA GLU A 54 5.87 -4.91 -8.60
C GLU A 54 5.20 -5.79 -7.54
N VAL A 55 5.45 -5.54 -6.24
CA VAL A 55 4.76 -6.23 -5.15
C VAL A 55 3.25 -6.02 -5.25
N VAL A 56 2.76 -4.81 -5.53
CA VAL A 56 1.30 -4.59 -5.67
C VAL A 56 0.74 -5.39 -6.84
N ARG A 57 1.42 -5.41 -7.99
CA ARG A 57 1.01 -6.21 -9.17
C ARG A 57 0.95 -7.70 -8.85
N GLU A 58 1.95 -8.23 -8.15
CA GLU A 58 1.98 -9.63 -7.72
C GLU A 58 0.84 -9.96 -6.76
N GLU A 59 0.57 -9.08 -5.79
CA GLU A 59 -0.50 -9.25 -4.81
C GLU A 59 -1.88 -9.14 -5.46
N CYS A 60 -2.07 -8.24 -6.43
CA CYS A 60 -3.26 -8.17 -7.29
C CYS A 60 -3.46 -9.49 -8.05
N ALA A 61 -2.43 -9.97 -8.73
CA ALA A 61 -2.51 -11.21 -9.48
C ALA A 61 -2.77 -12.42 -8.56
N SER A 62 -2.19 -12.42 -7.35
CA SER A 62 -2.44 -13.43 -6.33
C SER A 62 -3.88 -13.37 -5.79
N ALA A 63 -4.43 -12.18 -5.56
CA ALA A 63 -5.82 -11.98 -5.17
C ALA A 63 -6.78 -12.53 -6.22
N VAL A 64 -6.58 -12.19 -7.50
CA VAL A 64 -7.37 -12.73 -8.61
C VAL A 64 -7.24 -14.26 -8.73
N ARG A 65 -6.04 -14.81 -8.53
CA ARG A 65 -5.82 -16.28 -8.57
C ARG A 65 -6.48 -17.02 -7.41
N LYS A 66 -6.44 -16.49 -6.18
CA LYS A 66 -6.95 -17.16 -4.97
C LYS A 66 -8.45 -16.96 -4.76
N ALA A 67 -8.95 -15.76 -5.03
CA ALA A 67 -10.30 -15.32 -4.68
C ALA A 67 -11.27 -15.31 -5.87
N HIS A 68 -11.13 -16.29 -6.79
CA HIS A 68 -12.02 -16.59 -7.93
C HIS A 68 -11.58 -15.98 -9.27
N HIS A 69 -11.60 -16.80 -10.32
CA HIS A 69 -11.45 -16.40 -11.73
C HIS A 69 -12.52 -15.40 -12.23
N ARG A 70 -13.44 -15.00 -11.34
CA ARG A 70 -14.55 -14.07 -11.57
C ARG A 70 -14.48 -12.82 -10.68
N LEU A 71 -13.39 -12.63 -9.94
CA LEU A 71 -13.20 -11.45 -9.12
C LEU A 71 -12.95 -10.22 -10.00
N ASP A 72 -13.87 -9.29 -9.96
CA ASP A 72 -13.74 -7.99 -10.61
C ASP A 72 -13.20 -6.96 -9.61
N ILE A 73 -12.03 -6.39 -9.88
CA ILE A 73 -11.38 -5.39 -9.02
C ILE A 73 -11.38 -4.05 -9.78
N GLU A 74 -12.13 -3.08 -9.26
CA GLU A 74 -12.14 -1.70 -9.74
C GLU A 74 -11.25 -0.84 -8.82
N LEU A 75 -10.22 -0.22 -9.39
CA LEU A 75 -9.49 0.86 -8.73
C LEU A 75 -10.15 2.19 -9.09
N ARG A 76 -10.70 2.91 -8.10
CA ARG A 76 -11.39 4.18 -8.30
C ARG A 76 -10.62 5.32 -7.66
N TRP A 77 -10.37 6.36 -8.45
CA TRP A 77 -9.84 7.60 -7.91
C TRP A 77 -10.90 8.34 -7.07
N VAL A 78 -10.51 8.80 -5.89
CA VAL A 78 -11.33 9.69 -5.04
C VAL A 78 -10.53 10.94 -4.68
N PRO A 79 -11.17 12.10 -4.54
CA PRO A 79 -10.46 13.29 -4.07
C PRO A 79 -10.12 13.16 -2.58
N GLY A 80 -8.84 13.40 -2.25
CA GLY A 80 -8.37 13.50 -0.87
C GLY A 80 -8.86 14.80 -0.23
N HIS A 81 -9.14 14.75 1.08
CA HIS A 81 -9.51 15.92 1.91
C HIS A 81 -10.78 16.70 1.47
N GLU A 82 -11.68 16.08 0.71
CA GLU A 82 -12.96 16.68 0.29
C GLU A 82 -14.17 16.22 1.13
N GLY A 83 -13.99 15.75 2.37
CA GLY A 83 -15.13 15.30 3.19
C GLY A 83 -15.60 13.87 2.90
N VAL A 84 -14.85 13.09 2.12
CA VAL A 84 -15.16 11.67 1.88
C VAL A 84 -14.87 10.89 3.16
N ALA A 85 -15.91 10.64 3.96
CA ALA A 85 -15.79 10.01 5.29
C ALA A 85 -14.96 8.72 5.31
N GLY A 86 -14.99 7.93 4.23
CA GLY A 86 -14.15 6.74 4.07
C GLY A 86 -12.66 7.06 3.95
N ASN A 87 -12.31 8.03 3.11
CA ASN A 87 -10.92 8.46 2.89
C ASN A 87 -10.35 9.12 4.14
N GLU A 88 -11.11 10.03 4.76
CA GLU A 88 -10.67 10.74 5.97
C GLU A 88 -10.42 9.80 7.14
N ARG A 89 -11.21 8.73 7.26
CA ARG A 89 -10.99 7.70 8.27
C ARG A 89 -9.70 6.92 8.00
N VAL A 90 -9.43 6.57 6.75
CA VAL A 90 -8.19 5.88 6.37
C VAL A 90 -6.98 6.77 6.65
N ASP A 91 -7.04 8.06 6.31
CA ASP A 91 -5.98 9.03 6.60
C ASP A 91 -5.72 9.16 8.10
N GLY A 92 -6.79 9.21 8.90
CA GLY A 92 -6.69 9.27 10.36
C GLY A 92 -6.00 8.04 10.95
N GLU A 93 -6.34 6.84 10.47
CA GLU A 93 -5.69 5.60 10.92
C GLU A 93 -4.25 5.48 10.42
N ALA A 94 -3.96 5.95 9.20
CA ALA A 94 -2.60 5.98 8.66
C ALA A 94 -1.69 6.90 9.47
N LYS A 95 -2.17 8.07 9.91
CA LYS A 95 -1.43 8.98 10.79
C LYS A 95 -1.11 8.35 12.15
N LYS A 96 -2.09 7.71 12.79
CA LYS A 96 -1.87 6.99 14.06
C LYS A 96 -0.87 5.84 13.92
N ALA A 97 -0.88 5.15 12.78
CA ALA A 97 0.08 4.09 12.49
C ALA A 97 1.50 4.65 12.26
N ALA A 98 1.63 5.80 11.58
CA ALA A 98 2.91 6.48 11.39
C ALA A 98 3.51 6.98 12.71
N GLU A 99 2.68 7.41 13.66
CA GLU A 99 3.07 7.76 15.04
C GLU A 99 3.44 6.53 15.89
N GLY A 100 3.44 5.31 15.32
CA GLY A 100 3.78 4.07 16.01
C GLY A 100 2.79 3.69 17.11
N THR A 101 1.64 4.34 17.16
CA THR A 101 0.71 4.23 18.29
C THR A 101 -0.14 2.98 18.17
N GLN A 102 -0.49 2.56 16.95
CA GLN A 102 -1.33 1.37 16.70
C GLN A 102 -1.01 0.72 15.35
N VAL A 103 -0.70 -0.57 15.37
CA VAL A 103 -0.90 -1.46 14.21
C VAL A 103 -2.10 -2.32 14.54
N HIS A 104 -3.19 -2.19 13.78
CA HIS A 104 -4.42 -2.88 14.10
C HIS A 104 -4.17 -4.40 14.14
N ARG A 105 -4.49 -5.07 15.25
CA ARG A 105 -4.21 -6.51 15.50
C ARG A 105 -4.69 -7.42 14.36
N TRP A 106 -5.76 -7.01 13.67
CA TRP A 106 -6.31 -7.73 12.53
C TRP A 106 -5.40 -7.67 11.29
N VAL A 107 -4.74 -6.53 11.05
CA VAL A 107 -3.72 -6.36 10.01
C VAL A 107 -2.55 -7.28 10.30
N ALA A 108 -1.99 -7.23 11.51
CA ALA A 108 -0.88 -8.11 11.91
C ALA A 108 -1.21 -9.61 11.73
N LYS A 109 -2.45 -10.02 12.05
CA LYS A 109 -2.87 -11.43 11.96
C LYS A 109 -3.16 -11.92 10.53
N ARG A 110 -3.65 -11.06 9.64
CA ARG A 110 -4.08 -11.45 8.27
C ARG A 110 -3.09 -11.09 7.17
N VAL A 111 -2.23 -10.10 7.39
CA VAL A 111 -1.30 -9.57 6.37
C VAL A 111 0.09 -10.22 6.46
N GLY A 112 0.46 -10.78 7.62
CA GLY A 112 1.75 -11.43 7.86
C GLY A 112 2.94 -10.45 7.97
N GLU A 113 4.02 -10.88 8.63
CA GLU A 113 5.29 -10.14 8.74
C GLU A 113 6.38 -10.71 7.81
N PRO A 114 7.32 -9.86 7.30
CA PRO A 114 7.36 -8.41 7.44
C PRO A 114 6.75 -7.68 6.24
N MET A 115 6.31 -6.45 6.49
CA MET A 115 5.90 -5.50 5.46
C MET A 115 7.04 -5.25 4.47
N PRO A 116 6.75 -5.03 3.17
CA PRO A 116 7.77 -4.70 2.20
C PRO A 116 8.53 -3.45 2.64
N VAL A 117 9.83 -3.59 2.89
CA VAL A 117 10.66 -2.50 3.41
C VAL A 117 10.94 -1.50 2.30
N SER A 118 10.54 -0.24 2.48
CA SER A 118 10.87 0.86 1.55
C SER A 118 12.37 0.92 1.29
N LYS A 119 12.78 0.57 0.05
CA LYS A 119 14.18 0.72 -0.39
C LYS A 119 14.63 2.17 -0.32
N SER A 120 13.72 3.14 -0.50
CA SER A 120 14.01 4.57 -0.39
C SER A 120 14.22 4.98 1.06
N ALA A 121 13.38 4.47 1.96
CA ALA A 121 13.52 4.66 3.41
C ALA A 121 14.84 4.07 3.92
N VAL A 122 15.21 2.87 3.46
CA VAL A 122 16.49 2.23 3.78
C VAL A 122 17.66 3.05 3.24
N ARG A 123 17.55 3.59 2.01
CA ARG A 123 18.58 4.47 1.45
C ARG A 123 18.67 5.81 2.19
N ALA A 124 17.56 6.35 2.67
CA ALA A 124 17.54 7.58 3.48
C ALA A 124 18.20 7.33 4.84
N ASP A 125 17.81 6.27 5.54
CA ASP A 125 18.39 5.84 6.82
C ASP A 125 19.90 5.59 6.71
N ASN A 126 20.33 4.85 5.68
CA ASN A 126 21.76 4.62 5.44
C ASN A 126 22.54 5.93 5.18
N ARG A 127 21.93 6.91 4.50
CA ARG A 127 22.57 8.22 4.30
C ARG A 127 22.64 9.03 5.58
N GLU A 128 21.62 8.98 6.43
CA GLU A 128 21.59 9.61 7.75
C GLU A 128 22.71 9.04 8.64
N ARG A 129 22.75 7.71 8.75
CA ARG A 129 23.77 6.97 9.52
C ARG A 129 25.18 7.25 9.04
N MET A 130 25.38 7.37 7.72
CA MET A 130 26.68 7.74 7.15
C MET A 130 27.08 9.17 7.55
N LYS A 131 26.14 10.12 7.61
CA LYS A 131 26.42 11.49 8.07
C LYS A 131 26.77 11.55 9.56
N GLU A 132 26.16 10.72 10.39
CA GLU A 132 26.53 10.59 11.81
C GLU A 132 27.91 9.96 11.98
N TRP A 133 28.25 8.94 11.19
CA TRP A 133 29.56 8.27 11.22
C TRP A 133 30.73 9.18 10.80
N LEU A 134 30.44 10.21 10.00
CA LEU A 134 31.43 11.16 9.50
C LEU A 134 31.58 12.41 10.39
N ARG A 135 30.86 12.51 11.52
CA ARG A 135 31.06 13.52 12.56
C ARG A 135 31.96 13.00 13.67
#